data_AF-A0A255Y682-F1
#
_entry.id   AF-A0A255Y682-F1
#
_cell.length_a   1.000
_cell.length_b   1.000
_cell.length_c   1.000
_cell.angle_alpha   90.00
_cell.angle_beta   90.00
_cell.angle_gamma   90.00
#
_symmetry.space_group_name_H-M   'P 1'
#
loop_
_entity.id
_entity.type
_entity.pdbx_description
1 polymer ?
#
loop_
_entity_poly.entity_id
_entity_poly.type
_entity_poly.pdbx_seq_one_letter_code
_entity_poly.pdbx_strand_id
1 'polypeptide(L)' 'MFKFNPENPAPFTDEIVLYVRRRLAEGWFQHVIAAELGWNQGRVSEINTGKRGVGVQQQLPL' A
#
# COMPACT_ATOMS: atom_id res chain seq x y z
N MET A 1 11.72 5.37 7.97
CA MET A 1 11.43 6.15 6.75
C MET A 1 11.91 5.32 5.57
N PHE A 2 11.00 4.73 4.79
CA PHE A 2 11.37 3.97 3.59
C PHE A 2 11.88 4.96 2.55
N LYS A 3 13.12 4.78 2.06
CA LYS A 3 13.68 5.59 0.97
C LYS A 3 13.25 4.97 -0.35
N PHE A 4 12.76 5.81 -1.27
CA PHE A 4 12.43 5.44 -2.64
C PHE A 4 13.63 4.73 -3.32
N ASN A 5 13.43 3.50 -3.78
CA ASN A 5 14.38 2.81 -4.64
C ASN A 5 13.61 2.10 -5.78
N PRO A 6 13.60 2.66 -7.00
CA PRO A 6 12.91 2.03 -8.14
C PRO A 6 13.55 0.70 -8.57
N GLU A 7 14.80 0.44 -8.19
CA GLU A 7 15.48 -0.83 -8.43
C GLU A 7 15.12 -1.91 -7.39
N ASN A 8 14.50 -1.50 -6.26
CA ASN A 8 14.10 -2.39 -5.18
C ASN A 8 12.70 -2.04 -4.67
N PRO A 9 11.64 -2.39 -5.42
CA PRO A 9 10.26 -2.09 -5.03
C PRO A 9 9.89 -2.79 -3.72
N ALA A 10 9.01 -2.16 -2.93
CA ALA A 10 8.53 -2.75 -1.69
C ALA A 10 7.87 -4.12 -1.96
N PRO A 11 8.12 -5.13 -1.12
CA PRO A 11 7.51 -6.44 -1.31
C PRO A 11 5.98 -6.36 -1.10
N PHE A 12 5.24 -7.28 -1.70
CA PHE A 12 3.80 -7.41 -1.43
C PHE A 12 3.61 -8.25 -0.16
N THR A 13 3.49 -7.58 0.99
CA THR A 13 3.25 -8.21 2.30
C THR A 13 2.01 -7.61 2.96
N ASP A 14 1.48 -8.32 3.96
CA ASP A 14 0.35 -7.86 4.76
C ASP A 14 0.62 -6.49 5.40
N GLU A 15 1.83 -6.27 5.92
CA GLU A 15 2.27 -4.98 6.45
C GLU A 15 2.16 -3.85 5.40
N ILE A 16 2.62 -4.09 4.17
CA ILE A 16 2.55 -3.08 3.11
C ILE A 16 1.10 -2.87 2.64
N VAL A 17 0.27 -3.91 2.63
CA VAL A 17 -1.18 -3.76 2.36
C VAL A 17 -1.84 -2.88 3.42
N LEU A 18 -1.51 -3.08 4.70
CA LEU A 18 -2.00 -2.26 5.80
C LEU A 18 -1.50 -0.81 5.68
N TYR A 19 -0.23 -0.62 5.31
CA TYR A 19 0.34 0.70 5.01
C TYR A 19 -0.45 1.41 3.91
N VAL A 20 -0.69 0.75 2.77
CA VAL A 20 -1.45 1.31 1.66
C VAL A 20 -2.86 1.71 2.10
N ARG A 21 -3.57 0.82 2.80
CA ARG A 21 -4.92 1.12 3.32
C ARG A 21 -4.93 2.31 4.25
N ARG A 22 -3.93 2.41 5.15
CA ARG A 22 -3.80 3.53 6.07
C ARG A 22 -3.60 4.85 5.32
N ARG A 23 -2.68 4.90 4.35
CA ARG A 23 -2.43 6.13 3.56
C ARG A 23 -3.64 6.55 2.73
N LEU A 24 -4.35 5.59 2.14
CA LEU A 24 -5.61 5.87 1.44
C LEU A 24 -6.67 6.45 2.39
N ALA A 25 -6.80 5.92 3.61
CA ALA A 25 -7.71 6.44 4.63
C ALA A 25 -7.32 7.84 5.13
N GLU A 26 -6.02 8.15 5.15
CA GLU A 26 -5.49 9.49 5.43
C GLU A 26 -5.67 10.48 4.24
N GLY A 27 -6.25 10.02 3.12
CA GLY A 27 -6.55 10.86 1.95
C GLY A 27 -5.41 11.01 0.95
N TRP A 28 -4.35 10.19 1.05
CA TRP A 28 -3.24 10.24 0.11
C TRP A 28 -3.64 9.78 -1.28
N PHE A 29 -3.11 10.45 -2.31
CA PHE A 29 -3.32 10.03 -3.70
C PHE A 29 -2.58 8.72 -4.01
N GLN A 30 -3.22 7.85 -4.77
CA GLN A 30 -2.67 6.53 -5.13
C GLN A 30 -1.31 6.61 -5.83
N HIS A 31 -1.08 7.62 -6.67
CA HIS A 31 0.19 7.78 -7.39
C HIS A 31 1.35 8.15 -6.44
N VAL A 32 1.08 8.87 -5.34
CA VAL A 32 2.09 9.18 -4.32
C VAL A 32 2.48 7.91 -3.57
N ILE A 33 1.49 7.13 -3.14
CA ILE A 33 1.71 5.83 -2.47
C ILE A 33 2.49 4.88 -3.38
N ALA A 34 2.11 4.82 -4.66
CA ALA A 34 2.79 4.01 -5.65
C ALA A 34 4.25 4.43 -5.83
N ALA A 35 4.51 5.74 -5.92
CA ALA A 35 5.86 6.27 -6.00
C ALA A 35 6.69 5.88 -4.77
N GLU A 36 6.18 6.05 -3.55
CA GLU A 36 6.90 5.68 -2.32
C GLU A 36 7.29 4.18 -2.28
N LEU A 37 6.42 3.31 -2.77
CA LEU A 37 6.62 1.86 -2.75
C LEU A 37 7.39 1.32 -3.97
N GLY A 38 7.72 2.17 -4.96
CA GLY A 38 8.23 1.70 -6.25
C GLY A 38 7.22 0.83 -7.01
N TRP A 39 5.93 1.07 -6.81
CA TRP A 39 4.84 0.30 -7.43
C TRP A 39 4.22 1.05 -8.60
N ASN A 40 3.46 0.31 -9.41
CA ASN A 40 2.49 0.92 -10.32
C ASN A 40 1.23 1.37 -9.56
N GLN A 41 0.57 2.42 -10.04
CA GLN A 41 -0.68 2.92 -9.44
C GLN A 41 -1.79 1.87 -9.44
N GLY A 42 -1.85 1.02 -10.48
CA GLY A 42 -2.84 -0.05 -10.60
C GLY A 42 -2.85 -0.99 -9.40
N ARG A 43 -1.69 -1.36 -8.88
CA ARG A 43 -1.54 -2.21 -7.70
C ARG A 43 -2.14 -1.55 -6.44
N VAL A 44 -1.96 -0.25 -6.28
CA VAL A 44 -2.60 0.51 -5.19
C VAL A 44 -4.12 0.52 -5.37
N SER A 45 -4.61 0.70 -6.60
CA SER A 45 -6.04 0.64 -6.92
C SER A 45 -6.67 -0.73 -6.64
N GLU A 46 -5.95 -1.83 -6.92
CA GLU A 46 -6.40 -3.18 -6.61
C GLU A 46 -6.57 -3.40 -5.09
N ILE A 47 -5.70 -2.83 -4.25
CA ILE A 47 -5.87 -2.85 -2.79
C ILE A 47 -7.08 -1.99 -2.39
N ASN A 48 -7.18 -0.78 -2.93
CA ASN A 48 -8.26 0.16 -2.61
C ASN A 48 -9.66 -0.41 -2.94
N THR A 49 -9.78 -1.11 -4.07
CA THR A 49 -11.04 -1.69 -4.56
C THR A 49 -11.31 -3.09 -4.00
N GLY A 50 -10.45 -3.60 -3.11
CA GLY A 50 -10.60 -4.94 -2.54
C GLY A 50 -10.34 -6.08 -3.52
N LYS A 51 -9.73 -5.83 -4.68
CA LYS A 51 -9.30 -6.89 -5.62
C LYS A 51 -8.06 -7.64 -5.12
N ARG A 52 -7.29 -7.03 -4.21
CA ARG A 52 -6.12 -7.65 -3.57
C ARG A 52 -6.07 -7.34 -2.07
N GLY A 53 -5.52 -8.27 -1.29
CA GLY A 53 -5.31 -8.10 0.15
C GLY A 53 -6.56 -8.33 1.01
N VAL A 54 -7.61 -8.96 0.49
CA VAL A 54 -8.90 -9.16 1.19
C VAL A 54 -8.75 -9.91 2.52
N GLY A 55 -7.80 -10.84 2.62
CA GLY A 55 -7.53 -11.60 3.86
C GLY A 55 -6.65 -10.88 4.88
N VAL A 56 -6.10 -9.71 4.55
CA VAL A 56 -5.23 -8.96 5.46
C VAL A 56 -6.09 -8.22 6.47
N GLN A 57 -6.06 -8.65 7.73
CA GLN A 57 -6.82 -8.02 8.81
C GLN A 57 -6.00 -6.91 9.46
N GLN A 58 -6.63 -5.76 9.73
CA GLN A 58 -6.06 -4.76 10.63
C GLN A 58 -6.14 -5.33 12.05
N GLN A 59 -4.99 -5.63 12.65
CA GLN A 59 -4.93 -5.77 14.11
C GLN A 59 -5.10 -4.37 14.70
N LEU A 60 -6.33 -3.98 14.99
CA LEU A 60 -6.63 -2.82 15.82
C LEU A 60 -6.20 -3.16 17.25
N PRO A 61 -5.29 -2.41 17.89
CA PRO A 61 -5.15 -2.52 19.33
C PRO A 61 -6.49 -2.12 19.98
N LEU A 62 -6.99 -3.00 20.86
CA LEU A 62 -8.14 -2.74 21.73
C LEU A 62 -7.89 -1.52 22.62
#